data_AF-D7CN46-F1
#
_entry.id   AF-D7CN46-F1
#
_cell.length_a   1.000
_cell.length_b   1.000
_cell.length_c   1.000
_cell.angle_alpha   90.00
_cell.angle_beta   90.00
_cell.angle_gamma   90.00
#
_symmetry.space_group_name_H-M   'P 1'
#
loop_
_entity.id
_entity.type
_entity.pdbx_description
1 polymer ?
#
loop_
_entity_poly.entity_id
_entity_poly.type
_entity_poly.pdbx_seq_one_letter_code
_entity_poly.pdbx_strand_id
1 'polypeptide(L)' 'MKRRSQSVNSIDLMAGMLLICDQHPQRQALRKCLMCGVLMCSECMAFGLQFGLIMCEDCVGRLLVLSWS' A
#
# COMPACT_ATOMS: atom_id res chain seq x y z
N MET A 1 -26.82 -40.15 14.37
CA MET A 1 -26.84 -38.77 13.82
C MET A 1 -25.55 -38.06 14.23
N LYS A 2 -24.64 -37.83 13.27
CA LYS A 2 -23.28 -37.29 13.49
C LYS A 2 -23.35 -35.80 13.85
N ARG A 3 -22.98 -35.44 15.09
CA ARG A 3 -22.71 -34.04 15.45
C ARG A 3 -21.44 -33.63 14.72
N ARG A 4 -21.57 -32.79 13.68
CA ARG A 4 -20.42 -32.12 13.07
C ARG A 4 -19.85 -31.17 14.11
N SER A 5 -18.78 -31.59 14.79
CA SER A 5 -17.83 -30.66 15.39
C SER A 5 -17.39 -29.71 14.28
N GLN A 6 -17.94 -28.49 14.28
CA GLN A 6 -17.35 -27.39 13.54
C GLN A 6 -16.01 -27.13 14.23
N SER A 7 -14.95 -27.69 13.64
CA SER A 7 -13.59 -27.19 13.81
C SER A 7 -13.64 -25.73 13.40
N VAL A 8 -13.81 -24.84 14.38
CA VAL A 8 -13.50 -23.43 14.22
C VAL A 8 -12.00 -23.42 14.02
N ASN A 9 -11.58 -23.58 12.76
CA ASN A 9 -10.21 -23.37 12.37
C ASN A 9 -9.89 -21.94 12.79
N SER A 10 -9.09 -21.84 13.84
CA SER A 10 -8.34 -20.67 14.26
C SER A 10 -7.40 -20.25 13.13
N ILE A 11 -7.96 -19.75 12.03
CA ILE A 11 -7.25 -18.89 11.08
C ILE A 11 -7.42 -17.48 11.64
N ASP A 12 -6.80 -17.28 12.79
CA ASP A 12 -6.79 -16.00 13.47
C ASP A 12 -5.32 -15.62 13.62
N LEU A 13 -5.03 -14.36 13.29
CA LEU A 13 -3.75 -13.68 13.50
C LEU A 13 -2.56 -13.99 12.58
N MET A 14 -2.72 -13.80 11.27
CA MET A 14 -1.73 -12.94 10.59
C MET A 14 -2.48 -11.68 10.20
N ALA A 15 -2.21 -10.62 10.96
CA ALA A 15 -2.84 -9.32 10.85
C ALA A 15 -2.78 -8.81 9.40
N GLY A 16 -3.83 -9.10 8.65
CA GLY A 16 -4.24 -8.30 7.50
C GLY A 16 -4.69 -6.94 8.04
N MET A 17 -3.74 -6.13 8.50
CA MET A 17 -3.94 -4.70 8.61
C MET A 17 -4.32 -4.29 7.19
N LEU A 18 -5.61 -4.12 6.93
CA LEU A 18 -6.13 -3.62 5.67
C LEU A 18 -5.49 -2.25 5.52
N LEU A 19 -4.33 -2.21 4.86
CA LEU A 19 -3.66 -0.98 4.50
C LEU A 19 -4.61 -0.38 3.47
N ILE A 20 -5.26 0.71 3.85
CA ILE A 20 -6.16 1.44 2.97
C ILE A 20 -5.34 2.55 2.31
N CYS A 21 -5.63 2.83 1.05
CA CYS A 21 -5.01 3.97 0.39
C CYS A 21 -5.51 5.27 1.02
N ASP A 22 -4.57 6.15 1.39
CA ASP A 22 -4.89 7.40 2.08
C ASP A 22 -5.76 8.34 1.22
N GLN A 23 -5.54 8.31 -0.10
CA GLN A 23 -6.33 9.03 -1.11
C GLN A 23 -7.63 8.32 -1.48
N HIS A 24 -7.65 6.97 -1.43
CA HIS A 24 -8.76 6.16 -1.89
C HIS A 24 -9.21 5.20 -0.77
N PRO A 25 -10.09 5.65 0.14
CA PRO A 25 -10.46 4.90 1.34
C PRO A 25 -11.19 3.58 1.07
N GLN A 26 -11.72 3.40 -0.15
CA GLN A 26 -12.36 2.15 -0.59
C GLN A 26 -11.38 1.18 -1.26
N ARG A 27 -10.13 1.60 -1.49
CA ARG A 27 -9.11 0.79 -2.18
C ARG A 27 -8.04 0.33 -1.20
N GLN A 28 -7.59 -0.90 -1.38
CA GLN A 28 -6.44 -1.42 -0.65
C GLN A 28 -5.16 -0.73 -1.13
N ALA A 29 -4.38 -0.24 -0.18
CA ALA A 29 -3.01 0.14 -0.40
C ALA A 29 -2.15 -1.12 -0.59
N LEU A 30 -1.40 -1.11 -1.67
CA LEU A 30 -0.52 -2.21 -2.07
C LEU A 30 0.94 -1.90 -1.72
N ARG A 31 1.27 -0.62 -1.62
CA ARG A 31 2.63 -0.13 -1.37
C ARG A 31 2.60 1.08 -0.45
N LYS A 32 3.74 1.31 0.20
CA LYS A 32 4.02 2.50 1.00
C LYS A 32 5.04 3.33 0.24
N CYS A 33 4.85 4.65 0.16
CA CYS A 33 5.82 5.56 -0.41
C CYS A 33 7.12 5.50 0.40
N LEU A 34 8.25 5.31 -0.28
CA LEU A 34 9.55 5.20 0.38
C LEU A 34 9.97 6.48 1.12
N MET A 35 9.62 7.66 0.59
CA MET A 35 10.05 8.95 1.14
C MET A 35 9.20 9.43 2.32
N CYS A 36 7.88 9.53 2.16
CA CYS A 36 6.98 10.07 3.18
C CYS A 36 6.23 9.00 3.99
N GLY A 37 6.25 7.74 3.54
CA GLY A 37 5.55 6.65 4.22
C GLY A 37 4.04 6.57 3.99
N VAL A 38 3.47 7.35 3.07
CA VAL A 38 2.03 7.30 2.74
C VAL A 38 1.66 5.96 2.11
N LEU A 39 0.49 5.42 2.45
CA LEU A 39 -0.07 4.19 1.90
C LEU A 39 -0.84 4.46 0.60
N MET A 40 -0.48 3.73 -0.46
CA MET A 40 -0.94 4.01 -1.82
C MET A 40 -1.51 2.76 -2.50
N CYS A 41 -2.64 2.93 -3.19
CA CYS A 41 -3.14 1.95 -4.15
C CYS A 41 -2.33 2.02 -5.46
N SER A 42 -2.55 1.08 -6.39
CA SER A 42 -1.85 1.02 -7.68
C SER A 42 -1.97 2.29 -8.52
N GLU A 43 -3.04 3.05 -8.37
CA GLU A 43 -3.28 4.29 -9.11
C GLU A 43 -2.51 5.49 -8.53
N CYS A 44 -2.32 5.52 -7.21
CA CYS A 44 -1.54 6.58 -6.56
C CYS A 44 -0.03 6.32 -6.58
N MET A 45 0.40 5.17 -7.10
CA MET A 45 1.81 4.85 -7.23
C MET A 45 2.42 5.65 -8.39
N ALA A 46 3.42 6.46 -8.08
CA ALA A 46 4.31 7.04 -9.07
C ALA A 46 5.64 6.27 -9.07
N PHE A 47 6.11 5.87 -10.24
CA PHE A 47 7.43 5.28 -10.40
C PHE A 47 8.45 6.41 -10.48
N GLY A 48 9.33 6.49 -9.48
CA GLY A 48 10.52 7.34 -9.56
C GLY A 48 11.40 6.85 -10.71
N LEU A 49 11.42 7.61 -11.79
CA LEU A 49 12.25 7.32 -12.96
C LEU A 49 13.71 7.13 -12.51
N GLN A 50 14.34 6.06 -13.01
CA GLN A 50 15.75 5.65 -12.89
C GLN A 50 16.11 4.53 -11.90
N PHE A 51 15.38 4.29 -10.80
CA PHE A 51 15.83 3.30 -9.78
C PHE A 51 14.77 2.28 -9.32
N GLY A 52 13.59 2.27 -9.93
CA GLY A 52 12.50 1.37 -9.50
C GLY A 52 11.96 1.70 -8.10
N LEU A 53 12.14 2.95 -7.65
CA LEU A 53 11.63 3.40 -6.36
C LEU A 53 10.13 3.69 -6.46
N ILE A 54 9.38 3.14 -5.50
CA ILE A 54 7.95 3.36 -5.38
C ILE A 54 7.73 4.57 -4.48
N MET A 55 7.20 5.64 -5.06
CA MET A 55 7.01 6.91 -4.39
C MET A 55 5.61 7.46 -4.69
N CYS A 56 5.10 8.35 -3.83
CA CYS A 56 3.89 9.08 -4.15
C CYS A 56 4.17 10.18 -5.17
N GLU A 57 3.15 10.59 -5.90
CA GLU A 57 3.23 11.65 -6.91
C GLU A 57 3.83 12.94 -6.32
N ASP A 58 3.42 13.34 -5.11
CA ASP A 58 3.99 14.52 -4.43
C ASP A 58 5.51 14.43 -4.23
N CYS A 59 6.01 13.27 -3.79
CA CYS A 59 7.44 13.10 -3.57
C CYS A 59 8.21 13.00 -4.89
N VAL A 60 7.63 12.39 -5.92
CA VAL A 60 8.23 12.37 -7.27
C VAL A 60 8.29 13.77 -7.86
N GLY A 61 7.21 14.55 -7.77
CA GLY A 61 7.16 15.92 -8.25
C GLY A 61 8.22 16.80 -7.58
N ARG A 62 8.39 16.69 -6.25
CA ARG A 62 9.47 17.38 -5.52
C ARG A 62 10.86 16.97 -5.99
N LEU A 63 11.07 15.68 -6.26
CA LEU A 63 12.35 15.17 -6.76
C LEU A 63 12.66 15.72 -8.16
N LEU A 64 11.68 15.70 -9.06
CA LEU A 64 11.81 16.20 -10.43
C LEU A 64 12.09 17.70 -10.49
N VAL A 65 11.47 18.49 -9.60
CA VAL A 65 11.73 19.94 -9.50
C VAL A 65 13.18 20.20 -9.07
N LEU A 66 13.73 19.41 -8.14
CA LEU A 66 15.13 19.54 -7.73
C LEU A 66 16.11 19.12 -8.84
N SER A 67 15.73 18.21 -9.73
CA SER A 67 16.54 17.79 -10.88
C SER A 67 16.64 18.82 -12.00
N TRP A 68 15.86 19.90 -11.95
CA TRP A 68 15.84 20.99 -12.94
C TRP A 68 16.44 22.31 -12.44
N SER A 69 17.02 22.32 -11.24
CA SER A 69 17.82 23.44 -10.73
C SER A 69 19.31 23.18 -10.96
#